data_AF-A0A2D5VE34-F1
#
_entry.id   AF-A0A2D5VE34-F1
#
_cell.length_a   1.000
_cell.length_b   1.000
_cell.length_c   1.000
_cell.angle_alpha   90.00
_cell.angle_beta   90.00
_cell.angle_gamma   90.00
#
_symmetry.space_group_name_H-M   'P 1'
#
loop_
_entity.id
_entity.type
_entity.pdbx_description
1 polymer ?
#
loop_
_entity_poly.entity_id
_entity_poly.type
_entity_poly.pdbx_seq_one_letter_code
_entity_poly.pdbx_strand_id
1 'polypeptide(L)' 'MSAQFRTEGYNVGRYKAWNLMRKASVSDTDQQKFKRATDRNHNRPLAKKLLNRQFNVDQPNTAWCADISY' A
#
# COMPACT_ATOMS: atom_id res chain seq x y z
N MET A 1 6.53 1.60 18.35
CA MET A 1 6.65 2.54 19.50
C MET A 1 7.41 2.06 20.76
N SER A 2 6.81 1.56 21.87
CA SER A 2 7.62 1.24 23.08
C SER A 2 8.57 0.05 22.93
N ALA A 3 8.26 -0.86 22.00
CA ALA A 3 9.18 -1.92 21.60
C ALA A 3 10.45 -1.36 20.94
N GLN A 4 10.32 -0.32 20.10
CA GLN A 4 11.44 0.30 19.40
C GLN A 4 12.41 1.00 20.37
N PHE A 5 11.88 1.75 21.33
CA PHE A 5 12.74 2.34 22.37
C PHE A 5 13.48 1.27 23.18
N ARG A 6 12.87 0.11 23.44
CA ARG A 6 13.54 -1.00 24.13
C ARG A 6 14.62 -1.66 23.29
N THR A 7 14.41 -1.80 21.98
CA THR A 7 15.45 -2.29 21.06
C THR A 7 16.62 -1.31 20.97
N GLU A 8 16.37 -0.02 21.10
CA GLU A 8 17.40 1.04 21.20
C GLU A 8 18.07 1.10 22.58
N GLY A 9 17.70 0.21 23.53
CA GLY A 9 18.31 0.13 24.86
C GLY A 9 17.62 0.96 25.95
N TYR A 10 16.54 1.67 25.62
CA TYR A 10 15.78 2.46 26.59
C TYR A 10 14.70 1.62 27.29
N ASN A 11 14.76 1.54 28.62
CA ASN A 11 13.71 0.90 29.41
C ASN A 11 12.50 1.85 29.60
N VAL A 12 11.65 1.93 28.58
CA VAL A 12 10.41 2.73 28.61
C VAL A 12 9.17 1.86 28.43
N GLY A 13 8.13 2.17 29.21
CA GLY A 13 6.78 1.63 29.03
C GLY A 13 5.98 2.42 27.99
N ARG A 14 4.81 1.88 27.61
CA ARG A 14 3.91 2.48 26.61
C ARG A 14 3.60 3.95 26.88
N TYR A 15 3.26 4.30 28.12
CA TYR A 15 2.87 5.67 28.48
C TYR A 15 4.04 6.66 28.42
N LYS A 16 5.24 6.22 28.83
CA LYS A 16 6.45 7.06 28.78
C LYS A 16 6.89 7.30 27.33
N ALA A 17 6.87 6.26 26.49
CA ALA A 17 7.13 6.38 25.06
C ALA A 17 6.15 7.34 24.36
N TRP A 18 4.85 7.24 24.68
CA TRP A 18 3.84 8.14 24.12
C TRP A 18 4.07 9.61 24.51
N ASN A 19 4.36 9.89 25.78
CA ASN A 19 4.64 11.26 26.24
C ASN A 19 5.90 11.83 25.58
N LEU A 20 6.96 11.04 25.43
CA LEU A 20 8.19 11.48 24.77
C LEU A 20 7.94 11.84 23.31
N MET A 21 7.20 11.00 22.59
CA MET A 21 6.88 11.26 21.19
C MET A 21 5.94 12.46 21.01
N ARG A 22 4.96 12.63 21.91
CA ARG A 22 4.12 13.84 21.94
C ARG A 22 4.93 15.11 22.18
N LYS A 23 5.91 15.08 23.10
CA LYS A 23 6.82 16.21 23.35
C LYS A 23 7.73 16.51 22.17
N ALA A 24 8.14 15.48 21.45
CA ALA A 24 8.96 15.60 20.25
C ALA A 24 8.15 15.91 18.98
N SER A 25 6.82 15.99 19.06
CA SER A 25 5.91 16.13 17.91
C SER A 25 6.11 15.06 16.83
N VAL A 26 6.50 13.85 17.22
CA VAL A 26 6.70 12.71 16.33
C VAL A 26 5.56 11.71 16.50
N SER A 27 5.04 11.19 15.39
CA SER A 27 4.08 10.08 15.38
C SER A 27 4.67 8.88 14.64
N ASP A 28 4.44 7.69 15.18
CA ASP A 28 4.73 6.41 14.53
C ASP A 28 3.41 5.90 13.96
N THR A 29 3.32 5.77 12.64
CA THR A 29 2.19 5.13 11.98
C THR A 29 2.72 3.87 11.32
N ASP A 30 2.26 2.70 11.79
CA ASP A 30 2.59 1.44 11.13
C ASP A 30 2.18 1.53 9.66
N GLN A 31 3.15 1.41 8.74
CA GLN A 31 2.83 1.36 7.33
C GLN A 31 1.97 0.14 7.06
N GLN A 32 0.76 0.37 6.55
CA GLN A 32 -0.15 -0.71 6.20
C GLN A 32 0.50 -1.56 5.10
N LYS A 33 0.78 -2.82 5.42
CA LYS A 33 1.35 -3.76 4.45
C LYS A 33 0.44 -3.82 3.22
N PHE A 34 0.97 -3.47 2.05
CA PHE A 34 0.25 -3.58 0.81
C PHE A 34 -0.08 -5.06 0.56
N LYS A 35 -1.37 -5.42 0.66
CA LYS A 35 -1.81 -6.77 0.28
C LYS A 35 -1.88 -6.82 -1.25
N ARG A 36 -1.08 -7.71 -1.86
CA ARG A 36 -1.16 -8.01 -3.29
C ARG A 36 -2.59 -8.41 -3.61
N ALA A 37 -3.31 -7.58 -4.37
CA ALA A 37 -4.67 -7.87 -4.78
C ALA A 37 -4.62 -9.03 -5.79
N THR A 38 -4.84 -10.26 -5.32
CA THR A 38 -5.38 -11.32 -6.18
C THR A 38 -6.84 -10.95 -6.42
N ASP A 39 -7.29 -10.96 -7.68
CA ASP A 39 -8.67 -10.67 -8.07
C ASP A 39 -9.61 -11.65 -7.35
N ARG A 40 -10.09 -11.23 -6.18
CA ARG A 40 -11.11 -11.91 -5.39
C ARG A 40 -12.32 -11.01 -5.49
N ASN A 41 -13.30 -11.49 -6.25
CA ASN A 41 -14.64 -10.94 -6.45
C ASN A 41 -14.98 -9.83 -5.42
N HIS A 42 -14.64 -8.59 -5.75
CA HIS A 42 -14.75 -7.48 -4.81
C HIS A 42 -15.91 -6.57 -5.20
N ASN A 43 -16.65 -6.10 -4.20
CA ASN A 43 -17.85 -5.28 -4.39
C ASN A 43 -17.56 -3.81 -4.76
N ARG A 44 -16.37 -3.53 -5.31
CA ARG A 44 -15.98 -2.20 -5.80
C ARG A 44 -16.30 -2.11 -7.29
N PRO A 45 -16.69 -0.93 -7.80
CA PRO A 45 -16.89 -0.74 -9.24
C PRO A 45 -15.56 -1.01 -9.95
N LEU A 46 -15.49 -2.16 -10.63
CA LEU A 46 -14.42 -2.44 -11.56
C LEU A 46 -14.56 -1.43 -12.71
N ALA A 47 -13.45 -0.75 -13.03
CA ALA A 47 -13.39 0.00 -14.27
C ALA A 47 -13.78 -0.94 -15.41
N LYS A 48 -14.68 -0.48 -16.30
CA LYS A 48 -15.14 -1.29 -17.42
C LYS A 48 -13.91 -1.75 -18.21
N LYS A 49 -13.80 -3.07 -18.45
CA LYS A 49 -12.78 -3.63 -19.34
C LYS A 49 -13.12 -3.21 -20.78
N LEU A 50 -12.64 -2.03 -21.21
CA LEU A 50 -12.99 -1.45 -22.51
C LEU A 50 -12.51 -2.30 -23.69
N LEU A 51 -11.31 -2.88 -23.58
CA LEU A 51 -10.68 -3.63 -24.66
C LEU A 51 -11.06 -5.13 -24.66
N ASN A 52 -11.40 -5.70 -23.49
CA ASN A 52 -11.76 -7.11 -23.30
C ASN A 52 -10.91 -8.17 -24.07
N ARG A 53 -9.61 -7.88 -24.26
CA ARG A 53 -8.66 -8.70 -25.05
C ARG A 53 -8.95 -8.75 -26.57
N GLN A 54 -9.78 -7.86 -27.11
CA GLN A 54 -9.88 -7.58 -28.54
C GLN A 54 -8.69 -6.71 -28.97
N PHE A 55 -7.69 -7.32 -29.59
CA PHE A 55 -6.54 -6.60 -30.14
C PHE A 55 -6.66 -6.33 -31.65
N ASN A 56 -7.73 -6.82 -32.28
CA ASN A 56 -8.06 -6.49 -33.65
C ASN A 56 -8.84 -5.16 -33.65
N VAL A 57 -8.14 -4.06 -33.96
CA VAL A 57 -8.71 -2.71 -34.01
C VAL A 57 -8.65 -2.17 -35.43
N ASP A 58 -9.72 -1.51 -35.87
CA ASP A 58 -9.85 -1.05 -37.26
C ASP A 58 -8.89 0.11 -37.60
N GLN A 59 -8.42 0.85 -36.58
CA GLN A 59 -7.57 2.02 -36.76
C GLN A 59 -6.28 1.91 -35.92
N PRO A 60 -5.13 2.36 -36.46
CA PRO A 60 -3.90 2.46 -35.69
C PRO A 60 -4.06 3.43 -34.52
N ASN A 61 -3.25 3.27 -33.47
CA ASN A 61 -3.27 4.12 -32.27
C ASN A 61 -4.60 4.14 -31.50
N THR A 62 -5.35 3.04 -31.52
CA THR A 62 -6.63 2.91 -30.78
C THR A 62 -6.49 2.07 -29.51
N ALA A 63 -5.50 1.18 -29.47
CA ALA A 63 -5.21 0.33 -28.32
C ALA A 63 -3.68 0.21 -28.12
N TRP A 64 -3.23 0.28 -26.86
CA TRP A 64 -1.84 0.08 -26.47
C TRP A 64 -1.76 -1.02 -25.41
N CYS A 65 -0.75 -1.87 -25.50
CA CYS A 65 -0.50 -2.96 -24.56
C CYS A 65 0.97 -2.97 -24.16
N ALA A 66 1.25 -3.29 -22.90
CA ALA A 66 2.58 -3.48 -22.39
C ALA A 66 2.61 -4.77 -21.55
N ASP A 67 3.63 -5.60 -21.74
CA ASP A 67 3.92 -6.74 -20.88
C ASP A 67 5.12 -6.43 -19.99
N ILE A 68 5.12 -6.96 -18.78
CA ILE A 68 6.23 -6.87 -17.82
C ILE A 68 6.64 -8.28 -17.45
N SER A 69 7.78 -8.70 -17.98
CA SER A 69 8.47 -9.94 -17.63
C SER A 69 9.33 -9.73 -16.36
N TYR A 70 9.49 -10.78 -15.56
CA TYR A 70 10.18 -10.76 -14.25
C TYR A 70 11.61 -11.30 -14.36
#